data_AF-A0A352VHX0-F1
#
_entry.id   AF-A0A352VHX0-F1
#
_cell.length_a   1.000
_cell.length_b   1.000
_cell.length_c   1.000
_cell.angle_alpha   90.00
_cell.angle_beta   90.00
_cell.angle_gamma   90.00
#
_symmetry.space_group_name_H-M   'P 1'
#
loop_
_entity.id
_entity.type
_entity.pdbx_description
1 polymer ?
#
loop_
_entity_poly.entity_id
_entity_poly.type
_entity_poly.pdbx_seq_one_letter_code
_entity_poly.pdbx_strand_id
1 'polypeptide(L)'
;LLIAGAYPGILNGIMPTLTFPDAITYFIDTPECRLLLRRYLNHRPLDAETKRVIGAWATWGTCDDSLGPRPNRIGPDNCPASIPQDARYEALENPTGVRCSIYDGMRSVFGTKQYDEITPAPATEFGRSPHDNTGVQYGLVALNQGLIDKELFLDLNEQIGGWDIDFQWRPERAESDPEVVQAAYETGRVTSGAGGLAVTPIIDERSYLDLTGNFHTSYYSFAMRERLRRDNGHADNYVLQRRGGGRSLASDNLALMDEWLTNLALDESHDPVPQKVVRAKPHLLVDSCWDEYGGQVLEPQIFDPHHLYDNTRGLCNSLYPPHAGPRMIAGGPLTNDVLKCQLKPLEKVDYGVEFTDAEWARLQTTFADGVCDWSKPGVGQTVTPRTWLSFGPSPVNRFEVGS
;
A
#
# COMPACT_ATOMS: atom_id res chain seq x y z
N LEU A 1 -2.84 -11.36 -6.76
CA LEU A 1 -3.21 -11.43 -5.33
C LEU A 1 -4.71 -11.19 -5.14
N LEU A 2 -5.23 -9.99 -5.44
CA LEU A 2 -6.66 -9.66 -5.32
C LEU A 2 -7.62 -10.73 -5.87
N ILE A 3 -7.41 -11.21 -7.10
CA ILE A 3 -8.28 -12.23 -7.72
C ILE A 3 -8.27 -13.54 -6.92
N ALA A 4 -7.09 -14.03 -6.53
CA ALA A 4 -6.95 -15.26 -5.76
C ALA A 4 -7.61 -15.14 -4.37
N GLY A 5 -7.49 -13.98 -3.72
CA GLY A 5 -8.14 -13.71 -2.44
C GLY A 5 -9.66 -13.60 -2.52
N ALA A 6 -10.16 -12.84 -3.51
CA ALA A 6 -11.58 -12.55 -3.66
C ALA A 6 -12.40 -13.70 -4.28
N TYR A 7 -11.76 -14.59 -5.05
CA TYR A 7 -12.40 -15.72 -5.73
C TYR A 7 -11.64 -17.02 -5.46
N PRO A 8 -11.70 -17.55 -4.22
CA PRO A 8 -10.98 -18.76 -3.83
C PRO A 8 -11.21 -19.93 -4.79
N GLY A 9 -10.13 -20.52 -5.29
CA GLY A 9 -10.18 -21.66 -6.22
C GLY A 9 -10.23 -21.30 -7.70
N ILE A 10 -10.36 -20.01 -8.07
CA ILE A 10 -10.29 -19.60 -9.50
C ILE A 10 -8.86 -19.69 -10.04
N LEU A 11 -7.86 -19.44 -9.20
CA LEU A 11 -6.44 -19.60 -9.49
C LEU A 11 -5.90 -20.69 -8.55
N ASN A 12 -5.34 -21.76 -9.11
CA ASN A 12 -4.79 -22.85 -8.31
C ASN A 12 -3.42 -22.53 -7.72
N GLY A 13 -2.70 -21.57 -8.29
CA GLY A 13 -1.41 -21.06 -7.83
C GLY A 13 -1.10 -19.75 -8.56
N ILE A 14 -0.27 -18.88 -7.96
CA ILE A 14 0.09 -17.58 -8.56
C ILE A 14 1.60 -17.33 -8.46
N MET A 15 2.13 -16.69 -9.50
CA MET A 15 3.52 -16.26 -9.57
C MET A 15 3.60 -14.75 -9.82
N PRO A 16 3.21 -13.91 -8.83
CA PRO A 16 3.29 -12.47 -9.01
C PRO A 16 4.75 -12.04 -9.18
N THR A 17 4.93 -10.95 -9.93
CA THR A 17 6.22 -10.28 -10.04
C THR A 17 6.06 -8.81 -9.64
N LEU A 18 7.12 -8.23 -9.06
CA LEU A 18 7.11 -6.84 -8.57
C LEU A 18 5.86 -6.53 -7.71
N THR A 19 5.56 -7.45 -6.79
CA THR A 19 4.30 -7.51 -6.03
C THR A 19 3.86 -6.16 -5.46
N PHE A 20 2.57 -5.85 -5.65
CA PHE A 20 1.80 -4.97 -4.77
C PHE A 20 0.69 -5.82 -4.14
N PRO A 21 0.40 -5.72 -2.83
CA PRO A 21 -0.71 -6.46 -2.22
C PRO A 21 -2.04 -6.19 -2.92
N ASP A 22 -2.32 -4.93 -3.22
CA ASP A 22 -3.47 -4.45 -3.97
C ASP A 22 -3.21 -3.04 -4.54
N ALA A 23 -4.12 -2.57 -5.37
CA ALA A 23 -4.04 -1.25 -5.97
C ALA A 23 -4.40 -0.12 -4.98
N ILE A 24 -5.30 -0.37 -4.03
CA ILE A 24 -5.82 0.67 -3.13
C ILE A 24 -4.74 1.19 -2.18
N THR A 25 -4.04 0.28 -1.52
CA THR A 25 -2.98 0.56 -0.55
C THR A 25 -1.71 1.07 -1.24
N TYR A 26 -1.34 0.51 -2.40
CA TYR A 26 -0.23 1.03 -3.20
C TYR A 26 -0.49 2.46 -3.69
N PHE A 27 -1.73 2.79 -4.11
CA PHE A 27 -2.00 4.12 -4.64
C PHE A 27 -1.92 5.23 -3.61
N ILE A 28 -1.83 4.94 -2.31
CA ILE A 28 -1.59 5.93 -1.25
C ILE A 28 -0.23 6.62 -1.40
N ASP A 29 0.80 5.89 -1.87
CA ASP A 29 2.14 6.45 -2.03
C ASP A 29 2.15 7.58 -3.08
N THR A 30 1.22 7.56 -4.04
CA THR A 30 1.17 8.57 -5.13
C THR A 30 0.73 9.96 -4.65
N PRO A 31 -0.42 10.17 -3.98
CA PRO A 31 -0.77 11.46 -3.38
C PRO A 31 0.24 11.89 -2.33
N GLU A 32 0.65 10.98 -1.44
CA GLU A 32 1.57 11.31 -0.35
C GLU A 32 2.94 11.75 -0.87
N CYS A 33 3.46 11.13 -1.94
CA CYS A 33 4.63 11.66 -2.62
C CYS A 33 4.30 12.96 -3.38
N ARG A 34 3.41 12.89 -4.38
CA ARG A 34 3.26 13.95 -5.40
C ARG A 34 2.68 15.24 -4.84
N LEU A 35 1.59 15.14 -4.09
CA LEU A 35 0.82 16.30 -3.63
C LEU A 35 1.31 16.80 -2.29
N LEU A 36 1.87 15.92 -1.46
CA LEU A 36 2.27 16.25 -0.10
C LEU A 36 3.79 16.44 0.02
N LEU A 37 4.55 15.35 0.10
CA LEU A 37 5.98 15.38 0.43
C LEU A 37 6.78 16.14 -0.63
N ARG A 38 6.56 15.88 -1.91
CA ARG A 38 7.26 16.58 -3.00
C ARG A 38 6.93 18.07 -3.01
N ARG A 39 5.66 18.42 -2.82
CA ARG A 39 5.21 19.82 -2.71
C ARG A 39 5.91 20.53 -1.56
N TYR A 40 5.99 19.92 -0.39
CA TYR A 40 6.60 20.53 0.78
C TYR A 40 8.15 20.55 0.71
N LEU A 41 8.77 19.41 0.41
CA LEU A 41 10.22 19.18 0.53
C LEU A 41 11.02 19.77 -0.65
N ASN A 42 10.47 19.80 -1.87
CA ASN A 42 11.20 20.36 -3.02
C ASN A 42 11.22 21.89 -3.05
N HIS A 43 10.37 22.56 -2.27
CA HIS A 43 10.36 24.02 -2.13
C HIS A 43 11.19 24.53 -0.94
N ARG A 44 12.01 23.67 -0.34
CA ARG A 44 12.90 23.99 0.79
C ARG A 44 14.34 23.60 0.45
N PRO A 45 15.35 24.26 1.06
CA PRO A 45 16.76 23.95 0.85
C PRO A 45 17.20 22.71 1.66
N LEU A 46 16.52 21.58 1.46
CA LEU A 46 16.82 20.30 2.10
C LEU A 46 17.67 19.44 1.15
N ASP A 47 18.68 18.75 1.70
CA ASP A 47 19.48 17.79 0.93
C ASP A 47 18.69 16.51 0.61
N ALA A 48 19.21 15.70 -0.32
CA ALA A 48 18.54 14.49 -0.77
C ALA A 48 18.40 13.44 0.35
N GLU A 49 19.32 13.41 1.30
CA GLU A 49 19.30 12.47 2.42
C GLU A 49 18.17 12.80 3.40
N THR A 50 17.99 14.08 3.74
CA THR A 50 16.88 14.56 4.57
C THR A 50 15.53 14.21 3.95
N LYS A 51 15.40 14.39 2.62
CA LYS A 51 14.18 14.00 1.90
C LYS A 51 13.97 12.48 1.91
N ARG A 52 15.05 11.72 1.72
CA ARG A 52 15.04 10.25 1.77
C ARG A 52 14.60 9.74 3.14
N VAL A 53 15.11 10.30 4.25
CA VAL A 53 14.72 9.83 5.60
C VAL A 53 13.27 10.15 5.92
N ILE A 54 12.73 11.29 5.47
CA ILE A 54 11.31 11.64 5.65
C ILE A 54 10.40 10.72 4.81
N GLY A 55 10.77 10.44 3.57
CA GLY A 55 10.01 9.55 2.67
C GLY A 55 10.23 8.06 2.92
N ALA A 56 11.33 7.68 3.58
CA ALA A 56 11.77 6.32 3.90
C ALA A 56 12.13 5.39 2.73
N TRP A 57 11.93 5.83 1.49
CA TRP A 57 12.32 5.07 0.33
C TRP A 57 13.85 4.94 0.24
N ALA A 58 14.31 4.01 -0.60
CA ALA A 58 15.73 3.78 -0.82
C ALA A 58 16.48 5.01 -1.33
N THR A 59 15.82 5.80 -2.18
CA THR A 59 16.31 7.09 -2.63
C THR A 59 15.12 8.06 -2.72
N TRP A 60 15.40 9.37 -2.64
CA TRP A 60 14.37 10.37 -2.92
C TRP A 60 13.80 10.25 -4.35
N GLY A 61 14.58 9.70 -5.29
CA GLY A 61 14.16 9.46 -6.67
C GLY A 61 12.92 8.56 -6.81
N THR A 62 12.68 7.64 -5.85
CA THR A 62 11.41 6.88 -5.81
C THR A 62 10.20 7.82 -5.78
N CYS A 63 10.29 8.92 -5.04
CA CYS A 63 9.28 9.95 -5.06
C CYS A 63 9.41 10.86 -6.27
N ASP A 64 10.56 11.53 -6.44
CA ASP A 64 10.67 12.64 -7.41
C ASP A 64 10.57 12.20 -8.87
N ASP A 65 11.15 11.04 -9.19
CA ASP A 65 11.29 10.54 -10.56
C ASP A 65 10.27 9.46 -10.92
N SER A 66 9.66 8.82 -9.92
CA SER A 66 8.76 7.66 -10.11
C SER A 66 7.31 7.96 -9.75
N LEU A 67 7.02 8.24 -8.48
CA LEU A 67 5.66 8.46 -7.99
C LEU A 67 5.12 9.85 -8.38
N GLY A 68 5.97 10.88 -8.28
CA GLY A 68 5.66 12.28 -8.58
C GLY A 68 5.17 12.53 -10.01
N PRO A 69 5.84 12.04 -11.07
CA PRO A 69 5.43 12.26 -12.46
C PRO A 69 4.42 11.23 -12.98
N ARG A 70 3.99 10.27 -12.14
CA ARG A 70 3.09 9.19 -12.57
C ARG A 70 1.78 9.74 -13.16
N PRO A 71 1.24 9.12 -14.23
CA PRO A 71 -0.09 9.46 -14.74
C PRO A 71 -1.14 9.41 -13.63
N ASN A 72 -2.06 10.36 -13.67
CA ASN A 72 -3.03 10.61 -12.61
C ASN A 72 -4.13 9.54 -12.57
N ARG A 73 -3.83 8.35 -12.06
CA ARG A 73 -4.80 7.23 -12.02
C ARG A 73 -5.92 7.43 -11.00
N ILE A 74 -5.69 8.25 -9.98
CA ILE A 74 -6.63 8.50 -8.89
C ILE A 74 -7.35 9.84 -9.03
N GLY A 75 -6.85 10.75 -9.87
CA GLY A 75 -7.59 11.93 -10.31
C GLY A 75 -8.37 11.70 -11.60
N PRO A 76 -9.24 12.65 -11.97
CA PRO A 76 -10.26 12.44 -13.00
C PRO A 76 -9.78 12.64 -14.44
N ASP A 77 -8.61 13.26 -14.63
CA ASP A 77 -8.14 13.83 -15.90
C ASP A 77 -7.38 12.84 -16.80
N ASN A 78 -6.91 11.71 -16.28
CA ASN A 78 -6.11 10.74 -17.03
C ASN A 78 -6.97 9.77 -17.88
N CYS A 79 -7.83 10.33 -18.72
CA CYS A 79 -8.70 9.56 -19.61
C CYS A 79 -7.94 8.89 -20.76
N PRO A 80 -8.27 7.63 -21.12
CA PRO A 80 -7.76 6.99 -22.33
C PRO A 80 -8.11 7.78 -23.59
N ALA A 81 -7.29 7.66 -24.64
CA ALA A 81 -7.49 8.35 -25.91
C ALA A 81 -8.83 8.02 -26.61
N SER A 82 -9.48 6.91 -26.23
CA SER A 82 -10.81 6.54 -26.72
C SER A 82 -11.94 7.44 -26.21
N ILE A 83 -11.70 8.24 -25.16
CA ILE A 83 -12.65 9.25 -24.67
C ILE A 83 -12.26 10.59 -25.30
N PRO A 84 -13.10 11.15 -26.20
CA PRO A 84 -12.86 12.45 -26.83
C PRO A 84 -12.63 13.56 -25.80
N GLN A 85 -11.79 14.54 -26.11
CA GLN A 85 -11.42 15.59 -25.15
C GLN A 85 -12.63 16.41 -24.66
N ASP A 86 -13.55 16.75 -25.56
CA ASP A 86 -14.80 17.46 -25.27
C ASP A 86 -15.79 16.64 -24.42
N ALA A 87 -15.60 15.33 -24.31
CA ALA A 87 -16.38 14.46 -23.43
C ALA A 87 -15.78 14.30 -22.03
N ARG A 88 -14.56 14.81 -21.77
CA ARG A 88 -13.86 14.64 -20.49
C ARG A 88 -14.30 15.66 -19.46
N TYR A 89 -14.26 15.25 -18.21
CA TYR A 89 -14.52 16.12 -17.07
C TYR A 89 -13.53 17.28 -17.02
N GLU A 90 -14.07 18.50 -16.93
CA GLU A 90 -13.35 19.71 -16.56
C GLU A 90 -14.23 20.50 -15.59
N ALA A 91 -13.76 20.79 -14.37
CA ALA A 91 -14.60 21.33 -13.30
C ALA A 91 -15.37 22.62 -13.68
N LEU A 92 -14.82 23.44 -14.57
CA LEU A 92 -15.44 24.69 -15.04
C LEU A 92 -16.17 24.53 -16.37
N GLU A 93 -15.49 23.97 -17.38
CA GLU A 93 -15.98 23.95 -18.77
C GLU A 93 -16.88 22.76 -19.08
N ASN A 94 -16.69 21.62 -18.39
CA ASN A 94 -17.48 20.41 -18.57
C ASN A 94 -17.64 19.62 -17.25
N PRO A 95 -18.35 20.19 -16.26
CA PRO A 95 -18.45 19.59 -14.92
C PRO A 95 -19.19 18.24 -14.90
N THR A 96 -19.93 17.91 -15.96
CA THR A 96 -20.64 16.63 -16.13
C THR A 96 -19.89 15.65 -17.04
N GLY A 97 -18.68 15.99 -17.48
CA GLY A 97 -17.88 15.15 -18.36
C GLY A 97 -17.44 13.84 -17.70
N VAL A 98 -16.89 12.93 -18.51
CA VAL A 98 -16.40 11.65 -18.03
C VAL A 98 -15.17 11.86 -17.16
N ARG A 99 -15.28 11.44 -15.91
CA ARG A 99 -14.15 11.32 -14.98
C ARG A 99 -13.51 9.94 -15.12
N CYS A 100 -12.19 9.91 -15.23
CA CYS A 100 -11.43 8.71 -15.52
C CYS A 100 -10.55 8.24 -14.34
N SER A 101 -10.86 8.71 -13.13
CA SER A 101 -10.20 8.17 -11.94
C SER A 101 -10.58 6.70 -11.76
N ILE A 102 -9.70 5.95 -11.11
CA ILE A 102 -10.02 4.57 -10.74
C ILE A 102 -11.26 4.48 -9.84
N TYR A 103 -11.52 5.50 -9.02
CA TYR A 103 -12.64 5.51 -8.08
C TYR A 103 -13.98 5.78 -8.77
N ASP A 104 -13.99 6.64 -9.80
CA ASP A 104 -15.16 6.80 -10.68
C ASP A 104 -15.47 5.50 -11.43
N GLY A 105 -14.43 4.76 -11.83
CA GLY A 105 -14.55 3.41 -12.38
C GLY A 105 -14.98 2.34 -11.37
N MET A 106 -14.81 2.59 -10.07
CA MET A 106 -15.18 1.69 -8.97
C MET A 106 -16.46 2.10 -8.25
N ARG A 107 -17.30 2.96 -8.85
CA ARG A 107 -18.56 3.41 -8.23
C ARG A 107 -19.52 2.27 -7.84
N SER A 108 -19.51 1.13 -8.52
CA SER A 108 -20.32 -0.03 -8.12
C SER A 108 -19.82 -0.70 -6.83
N VAL A 109 -18.60 -0.39 -6.40
CA VAL A 109 -17.96 -0.90 -5.17
C VAL A 109 -18.08 0.13 -4.05
N PHE A 110 -17.74 1.38 -4.35
CA PHE A 110 -17.61 2.43 -3.33
C PHE A 110 -18.82 3.36 -3.25
N GLY A 111 -19.74 3.27 -4.22
CA GLY A 111 -20.82 4.22 -4.38
C GLY A 111 -20.35 5.56 -4.93
N THR A 112 -21.25 6.52 -4.89
CA THR A 112 -21.05 7.91 -5.30
C THR A 112 -21.48 8.86 -4.20
N LYS A 113 -20.95 10.09 -4.20
CA LYS A 113 -21.46 11.18 -3.36
C LYS A 113 -21.24 12.54 -4.02
N GLN A 114 -21.95 13.56 -3.54
CA GLN A 114 -21.63 14.95 -3.84
C GLN A 114 -20.37 15.37 -3.09
N TYR A 115 -19.54 16.18 -3.75
CA TYR A 115 -18.27 16.68 -3.22
C TYR A 115 -18.29 18.21 -3.21
N ASP A 116 -18.78 18.78 -2.11
CA ASP A 116 -18.92 20.23 -1.93
C ASP A 116 -17.58 20.97 -1.85
N GLU A 117 -16.47 20.24 -1.68
CA GLU A 117 -15.12 20.83 -1.73
C GLU A 117 -14.69 21.27 -3.14
N ILE A 118 -15.33 20.75 -4.19
CA ILE A 118 -15.02 21.13 -5.57
C ILE A 118 -15.72 22.45 -5.89
N THR A 119 -15.01 23.37 -6.54
CA THR A 119 -15.53 24.68 -6.92
C THR A 119 -15.49 24.87 -8.44
N PRO A 120 -16.64 25.11 -9.10
CA PRO A 120 -18.00 25.16 -8.54
C PRO A 120 -18.47 23.79 -8.03
N ALA A 121 -19.40 23.81 -7.06
CA ALA A 121 -19.98 22.58 -6.52
C ALA A 121 -20.60 21.74 -7.64
N PRO A 122 -20.26 20.45 -7.74
CA PRO A 122 -20.72 19.61 -8.84
C PRO A 122 -22.22 19.36 -8.72
N ALA A 123 -22.93 19.37 -9.84
CA ALA A 123 -24.33 18.98 -9.88
C ALA A 123 -24.52 17.45 -9.83
N THR A 124 -23.46 16.70 -10.15
CA THR A 124 -23.46 15.24 -10.24
C THR A 124 -22.54 14.63 -9.19
N GLU A 125 -22.92 13.48 -8.67
CA GLU A 125 -22.07 12.74 -7.74
C GLU A 125 -20.87 12.11 -8.43
N PHE A 126 -19.74 12.01 -7.72
CA PHE A 126 -18.52 11.35 -8.17
C PHE A 126 -18.23 10.09 -7.37
N GLY A 127 -17.36 9.23 -7.90
CA GLY A 127 -16.92 8.02 -7.22
C GLY A 127 -16.29 8.32 -5.86
N ARG A 128 -16.53 7.44 -4.88
CA ARG A 128 -15.98 7.56 -3.53
C ARG A 128 -14.55 7.02 -3.42
N SER A 129 -13.66 7.77 -2.75
CA SER A 129 -12.27 7.38 -2.50
C SER A 129 -12.07 6.87 -1.06
N PRO A 130 -11.39 5.72 -0.87
CA PRO A 130 -11.09 5.15 0.45
C PRO A 130 -9.82 5.76 1.10
N HIS A 131 -9.22 6.80 0.52
CA HIS A 131 -7.94 7.33 0.99
C HIS A 131 -8.09 8.43 2.04
N ASP A 132 -7.27 8.37 3.08
CA ASP A 132 -7.29 9.26 4.25
C ASP A 132 -5.85 9.53 4.72
N ASN A 133 -5.53 10.74 5.18
CA ASN A 133 -4.27 11.03 5.86
C ASN A 133 -4.41 11.83 7.17
N THR A 134 -5.60 11.81 7.76
CA THR A 134 -5.89 12.43 9.05
C THR A 134 -5.11 11.72 10.15
N GLY A 135 -4.48 12.48 11.05
CA GLY A 135 -3.67 11.95 12.15
C GLY A 135 -2.31 11.34 11.77
N VAL A 136 -1.97 11.27 10.48
CA VAL A 136 -0.66 10.75 10.03
C VAL A 136 0.44 11.77 10.31
N GLN A 137 1.45 11.35 11.08
CA GLN A 137 2.61 12.14 11.48
C GLN A 137 3.81 11.86 10.57
N TYR A 138 3.93 12.57 9.45
CA TYR A 138 5.03 12.35 8.51
C TYR A 138 6.38 12.69 9.17
N GLY A 139 7.36 11.79 9.05
CA GLY A 139 8.70 11.96 9.63
C GLY A 139 8.85 11.59 11.11
N LEU A 140 7.85 10.99 11.76
CA LEU A 140 7.90 10.70 13.22
C LEU A 140 9.10 9.83 13.63
N VAL A 141 9.35 8.72 12.94
CA VAL A 141 10.50 7.86 13.24
C VAL A 141 11.82 8.59 12.96
N ALA A 142 11.88 9.41 11.91
CA ALA A 142 13.05 10.22 11.61
C ALA A 142 13.37 11.20 12.75
N LEU A 143 12.35 11.85 13.31
CA LEU A 143 12.49 12.72 14.49
C LEU A 143 12.99 11.94 15.70
N ASN A 144 12.34 10.82 16.00
CA ASN A 144 12.65 10.00 17.19
C ASN A 144 14.06 9.38 17.12
N GLN A 145 14.62 9.22 15.92
CA GLN A 145 16.01 8.78 15.71
C GLN A 145 17.01 9.94 15.55
N GLY A 146 16.56 11.20 15.65
CA GLY A 146 17.43 12.37 15.53
C GLY A 146 17.92 12.64 14.10
N LEU A 147 17.26 12.10 13.08
CA LEU A 147 17.60 12.30 11.67
C LEU A 147 17.03 13.60 11.10
N ILE A 148 15.99 14.14 11.74
CA ILE A 148 15.45 15.49 11.50
C ILE A 148 15.26 16.20 12.84
N ASP A 149 15.30 17.54 12.83
CA ASP A 149 15.04 18.32 14.02
C ASP A 149 13.54 18.55 14.27
N LYS A 150 13.22 19.08 15.46
CA LYS A 150 11.85 19.38 15.88
C LYS A 150 11.18 20.42 14.98
N GLU A 151 11.91 21.44 14.54
CA GLU A 151 11.32 22.50 13.74
C GLU A 151 10.88 21.98 12.38
N LEU A 152 11.72 21.18 11.70
CA LEU A 152 11.37 20.54 10.44
C LEU A 152 10.18 19.60 10.59
N PHE A 153 10.11 18.84 11.69
CA PHE A 153 8.96 17.94 11.94
C PHE A 153 7.64 18.69 12.16
N LEU A 154 7.68 19.79 12.94
CA LEU A 154 6.52 20.64 13.20
C LEU A 154 6.06 21.34 11.93
N ASP A 155 6.96 22.04 11.24
CA ASP A 155 6.67 22.77 10.00
C ASP A 155 6.14 21.83 8.91
N LEU A 156 6.69 20.62 8.83
CA LEU A 156 6.21 19.58 7.91
C LEU A 156 4.75 19.27 8.17
N ASN A 157 4.41 18.85 9.39
CA ASN A 157 3.06 18.37 9.66
C ASN A 157 2.02 19.49 9.68
N GLU A 158 2.41 20.74 9.98
CA GLU A 158 1.57 21.94 9.87
C GLU A 158 1.20 22.28 8.42
N GLN A 159 2.13 22.11 7.48
CA GLN A 159 1.95 22.57 6.10
C GLN A 159 1.64 21.47 5.08
N ILE A 160 1.75 20.20 5.47
CA ILE A 160 1.69 19.09 4.51
C ILE A 160 0.34 18.99 3.79
N GLY A 161 -0.75 19.25 4.50
CA GLY A 161 -2.12 19.21 3.98
C GLY A 161 -2.57 17.83 3.48
N GLY A 162 -3.48 17.86 2.52
CA GLY A 162 -4.14 16.70 1.93
C GLY A 162 -4.47 16.92 0.46
N TRP A 163 -5.48 16.20 -0.03
CA TRP A 163 -5.94 16.32 -1.40
C TRP A 163 -7.46 16.15 -1.50
N ASP A 164 -8.06 16.72 -2.54
CA ASP A 164 -9.48 16.56 -2.87
C ASP A 164 -9.73 15.41 -3.87
N ILE A 165 -11.00 15.20 -4.24
CA ILE A 165 -11.41 14.17 -5.19
C ILE A 165 -10.96 14.45 -6.64
N ASP A 166 -10.59 15.70 -6.97
CA ASP A 166 -9.99 16.10 -8.25
C ASP A 166 -8.46 15.95 -8.26
N PHE A 167 -7.93 15.36 -7.20
CA PHE A 167 -6.50 15.12 -6.99
C PHE A 167 -5.67 16.41 -7.00
N GLN A 168 -6.25 17.47 -6.43
CA GLN A 168 -5.55 18.72 -6.16
C GLN A 168 -5.15 18.80 -4.69
N TRP A 169 -4.01 19.42 -4.42
CA TRP A 169 -3.57 19.66 -3.05
C TRP A 169 -4.47 20.70 -2.37
N ARG A 170 -4.76 20.49 -1.09
CA ARG A 170 -5.47 21.45 -0.21
C ARG A 170 -4.82 21.49 1.18
N PRO A 171 -4.97 22.59 1.93
CA PRO A 171 -4.37 22.71 3.26
C PRO A 171 -4.98 21.75 4.29
N GLU A 172 -6.25 21.34 4.13
CA GLU A 172 -6.87 20.35 5.01
C GLU A 172 -6.41 18.92 4.67
N ARG A 173 -6.35 18.04 5.67
CA ARG A 173 -6.08 16.61 5.47
C ARG A 173 -7.18 15.98 4.62
N ALA A 174 -6.80 14.98 3.81
CA ALA A 174 -7.75 14.15 3.09
C ALA A 174 -8.45 13.23 4.09
N GLU A 175 -9.77 13.34 4.17
CA GLU A 175 -10.58 12.49 5.04
C GLU A 175 -11.43 11.54 4.22
N SER A 176 -11.32 10.23 4.49
CA SER A 176 -12.17 9.23 3.86
C SER A 176 -13.42 8.97 4.67
N ASP A 177 -14.49 8.65 3.94
CA ASP A 177 -15.75 8.19 4.48
C ASP A 177 -15.60 6.77 5.05
N PRO A 178 -15.91 6.53 6.34
CA PRO A 178 -15.76 5.23 6.98
C PRO A 178 -16.46 4.08 6.26
N GLU A 179 -17.59 4.32 5.60
CA GLU A 179 -18.32 3.29 4.88
C GLU A 179 -17.54 2.81 3.64
N VAL A 180 -16.84 3.72 2.96
CA VAL A 180 -16.01 3.43 1.79
C VAL A 180 -14.77 2.65 2.19
N VAL A 181 -14.17 3.05 3.33
CA VAL A 181 -13.04 2.36 3.93
C VAL A 181 -13.43 0.92 4.29
N GLN A 182 -14.57 0.74 4.97
CA GLN A 182 -15.12 -0.58 5.29
C GLN A 182 -15.37 -1.41 4.03
N ALA A 183 -16.02 -0.84 3.02
CA ALA A 183 -16.27 -1.51 1.75
C ALA A 183 -14.96 -1.95 1.06
N ALA A 184 -13.88 -1.17 1.16
CA ALA A 184 -12.59 -1.54 0.61
C ALA A 184 -12.03 -2.82 1.24
N TYR A 185 -12.19 -3.01 2.55
CA TYR A 185 -11.80 -4.25 3.23
C TYR A 185 -12.76 -5.40 2.93
N GLU A 186 -14.06 -5.20 3.09
CA GLU A 186 -15.07 -6.25 2.93
C GLU A 186 -15.12 -6.83 1.52
N THR A 187 -14.84 -6.01 0.51
CA THR A 187 -14.84 -6.45 -0.90
C THR A 187 -13.48 -6.99 -1.36
N GLY A 188 -12.51 -7.08 -0.44
CA GLY A 188 -11.15 -7.54 -0.69
C GLY A 188 -10.28 -6.56 -1.49
N ARG A 189 -10.77 -5.36 -1.82
CA ARG A 189 -10.03 -4.32 -2.55
C ARG A 189 -8.76 -3.90 -1.82
N VAL A 190 -8.79 -3.92 -0.49
CA VAL A 190 -7.59 -4.10 0.34
C VAL A 190 -7.40 -5.59 0.56
N THR A 191 -6.33 -6.15 0.01
CA THR A 191 -6.09 -7.59 0.03
C THR A 191 -5.80 -8.05 1.46
N SER A 192 -6.60 -8.97 1.98
CA SER A 192 -6.29 -9.75 3.19
C SER A 192 -5.47 -10.99 2.84
N GLY A 193 -4.65 -11.49 3.77
CA GLY A 193 -3.99 -12.78 3.66
C GLY A 193 -4.90 -13.99 3.87
N ALA A 194 -6.10 -13.81 4.42
CA ALA A 194 -7.04 -14.89 4.69
C ALA A 194 -7.74 -15.41 3.41
N GLY A 195 -8.71 -16.31 3.61
CA GLY A 195 -9.62 -16.76 2.56
C GLY A 195 -8.88 -17.44 1.42
N GLY A 196 -9.07 -16.96 0.19
CA GLY A 196 -8.48 -17.57 -0.99
C GLY A 196 -6.96 -17.54 -1.00
N LEU A 197 -6.33 -16.55 -0.37
CA LEU A 197 -4.87 -16.48 -0.29
C LEU A 197 -4.28 -17.43 0.76
N ALA A 198 -5.07 -17.92 1.73
CA ALA A 198 -4.63 -18.94 2.67
C ALA A 198 -4.50 -20.34 2.02
N VAL A 199 -5.13 -20.54 0.86
CA VAL A 199 -5.18 -21.82 0.13
C VAL A 199 -4.54 -21.78 -1.26
N THR A 200 -3.84 -20.68 -1.58
CA THR A 200 -3.19 -20.50 -2.88
C THR A 200 -1.67 -20.61 -2.71
N PRO A 201 -0.96 -21.51 -3.39
CA PRO A 201 0.49 -21.44 -3.59
C PRO A 201 0.94 -20.12 -4.21
N ILE A 202 1.96 -19.47 -3.64
CA ILE A 202 2.45 -18.16 -4.09
C ILE A 202 3.98 -18.21 -4.22
N ILE A 203 4.48 -17.96 -5.45
CA ILE A 203 5.90 -17.72 -5.71
C ILE A 203 6.05 -16.26 -6.13
N ASP A 204 6.50 -15.40 -5.22
CA ASP A 204 6.75 -13.98 -5.51
C ASP A 204 8.18 -13.78 -6.01
N GLU A 205 8.29 -13.45 -7.28
CA GLU A 205 9.56 -13.22 -7.97
C GLU A 205 9.81 -11.73 -8.18
N ARG A 206 10.89 -11.21 -7.62
CA ARG A 206 11.15 -9.77 -7.60
C ARG A 206 12.52 -9.41 -8.13
N SER A 207 12.53 -8.64 -9.22
CA SER A 207 13.69 -7.81 -9.55
C SER A 207 13.84 -6.67 -8.54
N TYR A 208 15.04 -6.50 -8.01
CA TYR A 208 15.32 -5.42 -7.08
C TYR A 208 15.52 -4.10 -7.84
N LEU A 209 14.65 -3.12 -7.56
CA LEU A 209 14.58 -1.82 -8.25
C LEU A 209 14.63 -0.63 -7.28
N ASP A 210 14.73 -0.89 -5.97
CA ASP A 210 14.63 0.15 -4.95
C ASP A 210 15.73 1.20 -5.12
N LEU A 211 16.99 0.78 -5.27
CA LEU A 211 18.14 1.69 -5.46
C LEU A 211 18.14 2.45 -6.80
N THR A 212 17.31 2.04 -7.76
CA THR A 212 17.13 2.79 -9.02
C THR A 212 16.03 3.84 -8.92
N GLY A 213 15.49 4.10 -7.71
CA GLY A 213 14.42 5.08 -7.53
C GLY A 213 13.09 4.64 -8.16
N ASN A 214 12.83 3.33 -8.23
CA ASN A 214 11.59 2.83 -8.84
C ASN A 214 10.48 2.67 -7.78
N PHE A 215 9.23 3.01 -8.15
CA PHE A 215 8.07 2.83 -7.27
C PHE A 215 7.71 1.37 -6.96
N HIS A 216 8.23 0.40 -7.71
CA HIS A 216 8.10 -1.03 -7.37
C HIS A 216 9.05 -1.39 -6.23
N THR A 217 8.89 -0.73 -5.08
CA THR A 217 9.71 -0.92 -3.88
C THR A 217 9.53 -2.33 -3.32
N SER A 218 10.61 -2.91 -2.80
CA SER A 218 10.64 -4.32 -2.40
C SER A 218 9.80 -4.65 -1.17
N TYR A 219 9.54 -3.67 -0.31
CA TYR A 219 8.76 -3.84 0.92
C TYR A 219 7.34 -4.35 0.68
N TYR A 220 6.75 -4.11 -0.49
CA TYR A 220 5.41 -4.60 -0.80
C TYR A 220 5.28 -6.14 -0.77
N SER A 221 6.38 -6.86 -1.04
CA SER A 221 6.46 -8.32 -0.87
C SER A 221 6.37 -8.69 0.60
N PHE A 222 7.08 -7.94 1.44
CA PHE A 222 7.09 -8.12 2.89
C PHE A 222 5.75 -7.74 3.50
N ALA A 223 5.10 -6.69 3.00
CA ALA A 223 3.75 -6.30 3.39
C ALA A 223 2.73 -7.42 3.09
N MET A 224 2.74 -8.00 1.88
CA MET A 224 1.86 -9.12 1.56
C MET A 224 2.13 -10.33 2.46
N ARG A 225 3.40 -10.68 2.67
CA ARG A 225 3.76 -11.78 3.56
C ARG A 225 3.33 -11.52 5.01
N GLU A 226 3.42 -10.28 5.47
CA GLU A 226 2.97 -9.91 6.82
C GLU A 226 1.44 -9.98 6.95
N ARG A 227 0.69 -9.63 5.89
CA ARG A 227 -0.76 -9.85 5.86
C ARG A 227 -1.12 -11.34 5.94
N LEU A 228 -0.37 -12.21 5.25
CA LEU A 228 -0.54 -13.67 5.38
C LEU A 228 -0.28 -14.14 6.82
N ARG A 229 0.80 -13.69 7.44
CA ARG A 229 1.15 -14.04 8.83
C ARG A 229 0.11 -13.57 9.83
N ARG A 230 -0.31 -12.30 9.74
CA ARG A 230 -1.33 -11.73 10.62
C ARG A 230 -2.64 -12.51 10.52
N ASP A 231 -3.05 -12.84 9.29
CA ASP A 231 -4.40 -13.36 9.04
C ASP A 231 -4.49 -14.89 9.17
N ASN A 232 -3.38 -15.62 9.02
CA ASN A 232 -3.33 -17.10 9.05
C ASN A 232 -2.41 -17.69 10.14
N GLY A 233 -1.64 -16.86 10.84
CA GLY A 233 -0.60 -17.28 11.79
C GLY A 233 0.73 -17.71 11.13
N HIS A 234 0.76 -17.85 9.81
CA HIS A 234 1.96 -18.20 9.04
C HIS A 234 1.88 -17.66 7.60
N ALA A 235 2.97 -17.79 6.84
CA ALA A 235 3.00 -17.51 5.39
C ALA A 235 3.63 -18.67 4.62
N ASP A 236 3.47 -19.90 5.11
CA ASP A 236 4.18 -21.09 4.60
C ASP A 236 3.83 -21.46 3.15
N ASN A 237 2.74 -20.90 2.60
CA ASN A 237 2.35 -20.99 1.19
C ASN A 237 2.91 -19.85 0.31
N TYR A 238 3.78 -19.00 0.85
CA TYR A 238 4.42 -17.88 0.16
C TYR A 238 5.93 -18.05 0.14
N VAL A 239 6.53 -17.93 -1.04
CA VAL A 239 7.98 -17.98 -1.23
C VAL A 239 8.44 -16.71 -1.94
N LEU A 240 9.37 -15.99 -1.31
CA LEU A 240 9.97 -14.78 -1.86
C LEU A 240 11.30 -15.11 -2.54
N GLN A 241 11.44 -14.69 -3.79
CA GLN A 241 12.66 -14.82 -4.58
C GLN A 241 13.11 -13.45 -5.09
N ARG A 242 14.25 -12.94 -4.58
CA ARG A 242 14.80 -11.64 -5.01
C ARG A 242 16.03 -11.78 -5.90
N ARG A 243 16.20 -10.88 -6.86
CA ARG A 243 17.32 -10.93 -7.82
C ARG A 243 17.58 -9.57 -8.46
N GLY A 244 18.74 -9.43 -9.10
CA GLY A 244 19.03 -8.32 -10.00
C GLY A 244 18.22 -8.36 -11.30
N GLY A 245 18.20 -7.26 -12.05
CA GLY A 245 17.37 -7.11 -13.27
C GLY A 245 17.69 -8.09 -14.42
N GLY A 246 18.93 -8.58 -14.53
CA GLY A 246 19.42 -9.33 -15.69
C GLY A 246 19.04 -10.82 -15.79
N ARG A 247 18.37 -11.39 -14.79
CA ARG A 247 17.93 -12.79 -14.77
C ARG A 247 16.41 -12.87 -14.69
N SER A 248 15.79 -13.82 -15.39
CA SER A 248 14.39 -14.18 -15.18
C SER A 248 14.32 -15.57 -14.55
N LEU A 249 13.41 -15.77 -13.59
CA LEU A 249 13.13 -17.09 -12.99
C LEU A 249 11.80 -17.66 -13.47
N ALA A 250 11.15 -17.04 -14.47
CA ALA A 250 9.79 -17.40 -14.87
C ALA A 250 9.64 -18.88 -15.27
N SER A 251 10.58 -19.43 -16.05
CA SER A 251 10.53 -20.84 -16.46
C SER A 251 10.76 -21.79 -15.28
N ASP A 252 11.75 -21.49 -14.43
CA ASP A 252 12.06 -22.29 -13.24
C ASP A 252 10.89 -22.28 -12.25
N ASN A 253 10.29 -21.11 -12.03
CA ASN A 253 9.14 -20.95 -11.15
C ASN A 253 7.88 -21.60 -11.71
N LEU A 254 7.68 -21.60 -13.02
CA LEU A 254 6.57 -22.32 -13.64
C LEU A 254 6.71 -23.83 -13.39
N ALA A 255 7.91 -24.39 -13.53
CA ALA A 255 8.16 -25.80 -13.25
C ALA A 255 7.96 -26.12 -11.76
N LEU A 256 8.42 -25.26 -10.85
CA LEU A 256 8.22 -25.43 -9.41
C LEU A 256 6.74 -25.29 -9.00
N MET A 257 6.00 -24.39 -9.65
CA MET A 257 4.55 -24.27 -9.45
C MET A 257 3.82 -25.51 -9.97
N ASP A 258 4.19 -26.04 -11.14
CA ASP A 258 3.64 -27.29 -11.68
C ASP A 258 3.88 -28.48 -10.74
N GLU A 259 5.09 -28.61 -10.19
CA GLU A 259 5.40 -29.61 -9.17
C GLU A 259 4.54 -29.43 -7.91
N TRP A 260 4.41 -28.20 -7.41
CA TRP A 260 3.59 -27.90 -6.23
C TRP A 260 2.12 -28.30 -6.44
N LEU A 261 1.55 -27.91 -7.58
CA LEU A 261 0.16 -28.25 -7.90
C LEU A 261 -0.05 -29.74 -8.14
N THR A 262 0.93 -30.41 -8.75
CA THR A 262 0.91 -31.88 -8.95
C THR A 262 0.93 -32.60 -7.60
N ASN A 263 1.83 -32.20 -6.69
CA ASN A 263 1.90 -32.75 -5.33
C ASN A 263 0.58 -32.54 -4.57
N LEU A 264 -0.04 -31.36 -4.71
CA LEU A 264 -1.31 -31.04 -4.07
C LEU A 264 -2.47 -31.87 -4.64
N ALA A 265 -2.47 -32.11 -5.95
CA ALA A 265 -3.49 -32.93 -6.62
C ALA A 265 -3.38 -34.42 -6.26
N LEU A 266 -2.17 -34.91 -5.97
CA LEU A 266 -1.91 -36.28 -5.54
C LEU A 266 -2.15 -36.50 -4.04
N ASP A 267 -2.36 -35.45 -3.26
CA ASP A 267 -2.64 -35.55 -1.83
C ASP A 267 -4.10 -35.97 -1.60
N GLU A 268 -4.33 -37.25 -1.31
CA GLU A 268 -5.65 -37.81 -1.03
C GLU A 268 -6.09 -37.66 0.45
N SER A 269 -5.29 -37.01 1.31
CA SER A 269 -5.64 -36.84 2.71
C SER A 269 -6.89 -35.96 2.89
N HIS A 270 -7.56 -36.14 4.04
CA HIS A 270 -8.70 -35.35 4.48
C HIS A 270 -8.31 -34.13 5.34
N ASP A 271 -7.02 -33.78 5.36
CA ASP A 271 -6.54 -32.62 6.11
C ASP A 271 -7.11 -31.31 5.52
N PRO A 272 -7.21 -30.23 6.31
CA PRO A 272 -7.60 -28.91 5.82
C PRO A 272 -6.73 -28.46 4.62
N VAL A 273 -7.35 -27.88 3.60
CA VAL A 273 -6.68 -27.44 2.35
C VAL A 273 -5.41 -26.59 2.61
N PRO A 274 -5.39 -25.60 3.53
CA PRO A 274 -4.15 -24.85 3.81
C PRO A 274 -2.97 -25.74 4.22
N GLN A 275 -3.22 -26.81 4.99
CA GLN A 275 -2.17 -27.74 5.42
C GLN A 275 -1.66 -28.58 4.25
N LYS A 276 -2.58 -29.02 3.38
CA LYS A 276 -2.24 -29.74 2.15
C LYS A 276 -1.38 -28.88 1.23
N VAL A 277 -1.74 -27.61 1.06
CA VAL A 277 -0.98 -26.63 0.27
C VAL A 277 0.45 -26.51 0.80
N VAL A 278 0.62 -26.32 2.11
CA VAL A 278 1.97 -26.20 2.71
C VAL A 278 2.78 -27.48 2.54
N ARG A 279 2.18 -28.66 2.78
CA ARG A 279 2.84 -29.95 2.64
C ARG A 279 3.23 -30.29 1.20
N ALA A 280 2.43 -29.87 0.22
CA ALA A 280 2.66 -30.10 -1.20
C ALA A 280 3.81 -29.25 -1.78
N LYS A 281 4.29 -28.25 -1.04
CA LYS A 281 5.36 -27.34 -1.50
C LYS A 281 6.64 -28.12 -1.82
N PRO A 282 7.25 -27.93 -3.01
CA PRO A 282 8.54 -28.52 -3.33
C PRO A 282 9.60 -28.19 -2.29
N HIS A 283 10.34 -29.19 -1.82
CA HIS A 283 11.29 -29.03 -0.72
C HIS A 283 12.43 -28.02 -1.01
N LEU A 284 12.80 -27.85 -2.29
CA LEU A 284 13.80 -26.85 -2.71
C LEU A 284 13.20 -25.46 -2.97
N LEU A 285 11.87 -25.33 -2.98
CA LEU A 285 11.20 -24.05 -3.15
C LEU A 285 11.09 -23.35 -1.79
N VAL A 286 12.16 -22.62 -1.47
CA VAL A 286 12.31 -21.82 -0.25
C VAL A 286 12.62 -20.36 -0.60
N ASP A 287 12.52 -19.46 0.38
CA ASP A 287 12.96 -18.08 0.22
C ASP A 287 14.42 -18.07 -0.28
N SER A 288 14.68 -17.31 -1.34
CA SER A 288 16.02 -17.25 -1.92
C SER A 288 16.31 -15.91 -2.57
N CYS A 289 17.58 -15.67 -2.84
CA CYS A 289 18.01 -14.62 -3.73
C CYS A 289 19.16 -15.06 -4.62
N TRP A 290 19.46 -14.29 -5.66
CA TRP A 290 20.59 -14.51 -6.55
C TRP A 290 21.55 -13.35 -6.48
N ASP A 291 22.84 -13.60 -6.33
CA ASP A 291 23.87 -12.56 -6.47
C ASP A 291 24.05 -12.12 -7.93
N GLU A 292 24.91 -11.12 -8.14
CA GLU A 292 25.21 -10.59 -9.48
C GLU A 292 25.91 -11.58 -10.42
N TYR A 293 26.52 -12.64 -9.88
CA TYR A 293 27.22 -13.69 -10.63
C TYR A 293 26.33 -14.91 -10.89
N GLY A 294 25.09 -14.89 -10.40
CA GLY A 294 24.10 -15.96 -10.56
C GLY A 294 24.16 -17.05 -9.49
N GLY A 295 24.93 -16.85 -8.42
CA GLY A 295 24.94 -17.70 -7.23
C GLY A 295 23.63 -17.57 -6.45
N GLN A 296 22.99 -18.70 -6.15
CA GLN A 296 21.76 -18.73 -5.37
C GLN A 296 22.07 -18.82 -3.88
N VAL A 297 21.40 -17.99 -3.09
CA VAL A 297 21.43 -18.00 -1.64
C VAL A 297 20.05 -18.43 -1.15
N LEU A 298 20.01 -19.52 -0.37
CA LEU A 298 18.78 -20.01 0.26
C LEU A 298 18.72 -19.46 1.68
N GLU A 299 17.87 -18.45 1.89
CA GLU A 299 17.82 -17.72 3.16
C GLU A 299 16.44 -17.08 3.36
N PRO A 300 15.82 -17.23 4.55
CA PRO A 300 14.64 -16.44 4.91
C PRO A 300 14.95 -14.95 4.90
N GLN A 301 14.16 -14.19 4.14
CA GLN A 301 14.37 -12.75 3.97
C GLN A 301 13.46 -12.02 4.96
N ILE A 302 13.96 -11.13 5.83
CA ILE A 302 13.14 -10.54 6.92
C ILE A 302 13.06 -9.02 6.75
N PHE A 303 11.89 -8.42 7.01
CA PHE A 303 11.80 -6.97 7.19
C PHE A 303 11.76 -6.70 8.69
N ASP A 304 12.70 -5.93 9.18
CA ASP A 304 12.79 -5.51 10.57
C ASP A 304 12.17 -4.11 10.73
N PRO A 305 10.99 -4.00 11.38
CA PRO A 305 10.32 -2.72 11.58
C PRO A 305 11.06 -1.79 12.55
N HIS A 306 12.06 -2.27 13.29
CA HIS A 306 12.88 -1.44 14.17
C HIS A 306 14.10 -0.84 13.46
N HIS A 307 14.43 -1.34 12.27
CA HIS A 307 15.59 -0.91 11.48
C HIS A 307 15.17 -0.35 10.10
N LEU A 308 14.18 0.54 10.07
CA LEU A 308 13.55 1.06 8.84
C LEU A 308 14.52 1.70 7.83
N TYR A 309 15.71 2.16 8.27
CA TYR A 309 16.75 2.74 7.42
C TYR A 309 17.96 1.80 7.17
N ASP A 310 18.03 0.64 7.82
CA ASP A 310 19.15 -0.30 7.71
C ASP A 310 18.66 -1.76 7.79
N ASN A 311 17.82 -2.13 6.83
CA ASN A 311 17.21 -3.45 6.75
C ASN A 311 18.14 -4.45 6.03
N THR A 312 19.34 -4.69 6.58
CA THR A 312 20.42 -5.43 5.90
C THR A 312 20.71 -6.82 6.47
N ARG A 313 19.93 -7.27 7.47
CA ARG A 313 20.14 -8.56 8.15
C ARG A 313 20.01 -9.76 7.20
N GLY A 314 21.10 -10.51 7.03
CA GLY A 314 21.19 -11.67 6.16
C GLY A 314 21.74 -11.33 4.78
N LEU A 315 22.30 -12.31 4.08
CA LEU A 315 22.97 -12.07 2.79
C LEU A 315 22.01 -11.54 1.73
N CYS A 316 20.78 -12.07 1.66
CA CYS A 316 19.79 -11.61 0.70
C CYS A 316 19.31 -10.17 0.96
N ASN A 317 19.19 -9.76 2.21
CA ASN A 317 18.90 -8.37 2.55
C ASN A 317 20.11 -7.46 2.38
N SER A 318 21.33 -7.94 2.61
CA SER A 318 22.54 -7.17 2.31
C SER A 318 22.68 -6.88 0.81
N LEU A 319 22.33 -7.85 -0.05
CA LEU A 319 22.31 -7.66 -1.50
C LEU A 319 21.13 -6.79 -1.95
N TYR A 320 19.97 -6.96 -1.35
CA TYR A 320 18.69 -6.35 -1.77
C TYR A 320 17.91 -5.76 -0.59
N PRO A 321 18.43 -4.71 0.08
CA PRO A 321 17.84 -4.21 1.31
C PRO A 321 16.42 -3.67 1.07
N PRO A 322 15.39 -4.16 1.78
CA PRO A 322 14.08 -3.54 1.69
C PRO A 322 14.06 -2.22 2.44
N HIS A 323 13.36 -1.24 1.89
CA HIS A 323 13.22 0.09 2.47
C HIS A 323 11.76 0.36 2.81
N ALA A 324 11.49 1.29 3.70
CA ALA A 324 10.13 1.55 4.15
C ALA A 324 9.36 2.47 3.17
N GLY A 325 8.30 3.10 3.68
CA GLY A 325 7.54 4.14 3.03
C GLY A 325 7.04 5.16 4.06
N PRO A 326 6.40 6.25 3.60
CA PRO A 326 6.07 7.38 4.46
C PRO A 326 5.15 7.00 5.64
N ARG A 327 4.20 6.07 5.44
CA ARG A 327 3.32 5.59 6.51
C ARG A 327 4.05 4.77 7.57
N MET A 328 5.04 3.97 7.20
CA MET A 328 5.85 3.23 8.16
C MET A 328 6.73 4.18 9.00
N ILE A 329 7.26 5.25 8.40
CA ILE A 329 7.97 6.30 9.15
C ILE A 329 7.04 7.14 10.02
N ALA A 330 5.75 7.20 9.70
CA ALA A 330 4.73 7.77 10.57
C ALA A 330 4.32 6.82 11.72
N GLY A 331 4.92 5.63 11.83
CA GLY A 331 4.63 4.62 12.85
C GLY A 331 3.67 3.51 12.42
N GLY A 332 3.22 3.51 11.16
CA GLY A 332 2.30 2.51 10.63
C GLY A 332 2.90 1.10 10.49
N PRO A 333 2.04 0.06 10.45
CA PRO A 333 2.50 -1.33 10.41
C PRO A 333 3.06 -1.74 9.04
N LEU A 334 3.92 -2.77 9.02
CA LEU A 334 4.47 -3.36 7.80
C LEU A 334 3.39 -3.90 6.85
N THR A 335 2.22 -4.30 7.36
CA THR A 335 1.09 -4.73 6.52
C THR A 335 0.67 -3.65 5.52
N ASN A 336 0.95 -2.38 5.81
CA ASN A 336 0.65 -1.21 4.98
C ASN A 336 -0.79 -1.25 4.45
N ASP A 337 -1.74 -1.57 5.33
CA ASP A 337 -3.14 -1.80 4.97
C ASP A 337 -4.13 -1.07 5.87
N VAL A 338 -3.66 -0.05 6.59
CA VAL A 338 -4.51 0.86 7.34
C VAL A 338 -4.77 2.09 6.47
N LEU A 339 -5.96 2.13 5.87
CA LEU A 339 -6.40 3.25 5.01
C LEU A 339 -6.70 4.51 5.84
N LYS A 340 -7.63 4.38 6.79
CA LYS A 340 -8.00 5.36 7.83
C LYS A 340 -7.67 4.76 9.18
N CYS A 341 -6.82 5.43 9.95
CA CYS A 341 -6.44 4.99 11.28
C CYS A 341 -7.52 5.38 12.30
N GLN A 342 -7.60 4.65 13.40
CA GLN A 342 -8.25 5.17 14.61
C GLN A 342 -7.35 6.24 15.22
N LEU A 343 -7.91 7.28 15.81
CA LEU A 343 -7.14 8.35 16.43
C LEU A 343 -6.97 8.13 17.94
N LYS A 344 -5.82 8.53 18.47
CA LYS A 344 -5.53 8.66 19.90
C LYS A 344 -5.06 10.10 20.21
N PRO A 345 -5.21 10.56 21.46
CA PRO A 345 -4.62 11.83 21.89
C PRO A 345 -3.10 11.84 21.69
N LEU A 346 -2.53 13.04 21.53
CA LEU A 346 -1.08 13.23 21.57
C LEU A 346 -0.54 12.89 22.96
N GLU A 347 0.50 12.06 23.02
CA GLU A 347 1.17 11.70 24.27
C GLU A 347 2.68 11.98 24.15
N LYS A 348 3.25 12.70 25.13
CA LYS A 348 4.69 13.03 25.11
C LYS A 348 5.60 11.80 25.06
N VAL A 349 5.13 10.65 25.54
CA VAL A 349 5.86 9.37 25.54
C VAL A 349 6.07 8.80 24.12
N ASP A 350 5.28 9.23 23.14
CA ASP A 350 5.41 8.79 21.75
C ASP A 350 6.64 9.43 21.04
N TYR A 351 7.28 10.41 21.68
CA TYR A 351 8.37 11.19 21.10
C TYR A 351 9.69 10.93 21.82
N GLY A 352 10.74 10.64 21.04
CA GLY A 352 12.11 10.47 21.51
C GLY A 352 12.83 11.78 21.83
N VAL A 353 12.11 12.91 21.74
CA VAL A 353 12.62 14.28 21.95
C VAL A 353 11.73 15.03 22.94
N GLU A 354 12.29 16.02 23.63
CA GLU A 354 11.53 16.90 24.51
C GLU A 354 11.04 18.15 23.77
N PHE A 355 9.73 18.37 23.78
CA PHE A 355 9.11 19.59 23.28
C PHE A 355 8.95 20.63 24.39
N THR A 356 9.25 21.88 24.05
CA THR A 356 8.82 23.05 24.83
C THR A 356 7.29 23.19 24.79
N ASP A 357 6.73 23.97 25.70
CA ASP A 357 5.27 24.19 25.74
C ASP A 357 4.74 24.83 24.45
N ALA A 358 5.51 25.72 23.81
CA ALA A 358 5.14 26.33 22.54
C ALA A 358 5.14 25.33 21.38
N GLU A 359 6.15 24.46 21.29
CA GLU A 359 6.21 23.40 20.28
C GLU A 359 5.10 22.35 20.51
N TRP A 360 4.78 22.03 21.77
CA TRP A 360 3.69 21.12 22.09
C TRP A 360 2.32 21.71 21.69
N ALA A 361 2.11 23.00 21.93
CA ALA A 361 0.89 23.69 21.51
C ALA A 361 0.73 23.71 19.98
N ARG A 362 1.83 23.81 19.22
CA ARG A 362 1.84 23.65 17.76
C ARG A 362 1.30 22.27 17.37
N LEU A 363 1.85 21.19 17.93
CA LEU A 363 1.34 19.82 17.66
C LEU A 363 -0.14 19.66 18.00
N GLN A 364 -0.58 20.17 19.16
CA GLN A 364 -1.98 20.11 19.57
C GLN A 364 -2.91 20.86 18.61
N THR A 365 -2.41 21.93 17.98
CA THR A 365 -3.16 22.66 16.96
C THR A 365 -3.19 21.88 15.65
N THR A 366 -2.05 21.32 15.21
CA THR A 366 -1.95 20.52 13.97
C THR A 366 -2.80 19.26 14.03
N PHE A 367 -2.86 18.61 15.19
CA PHE A 367 -3.56 17.34 15.42
C PHE A 367 -4.65 17.50 16.47
N ALA A 368 -5.54 18.47 16.26
CA ALA A 368 -6.63 18.78 17.20
C ALA A 368 -7.54 17.57 17.49
N ASP A 369 -7.78 16.73 16.48
CA ASP A 369 -8.59 15.50 16.60
C ASP A 369 -7.78 14.26 17.03
N GLY A 370 -6.47 14.42 17.21
CA GLY A 370 -5.54 13.34 17.56
C GLY A 370 -4.68 12.84 16.40
N VAL A 371 -3.85 11.84 16.72
CA VAL A 371 -2.90 11.20 15.81
C VAL A 371 -3.26 9.73 15.63
N CYS A 372 -2.75 9.11 14.56
CA CYS A 372 -3.01 7.70 14.31
C CYS A 372 -2.55 6.80 15.46
N ASP A 373 -3.47 5.98 15.96
CA ASP A 373 -3.22 4.86 16.86
C ASP A 373 -2.91 3.60 16.03
N TRP A 374 -1.65 3.49 15.60
CA TRP A 374 -1.18 2.35 14.80
C TRP A 374 -1.18 1.01 15.56
N SER A 375 -1.46 1.02 16.87
CA SER A 375 -1.64 -0.22 17.65
C SER A 375 -3.00 -0.89 17.40
N LYS A 376 -3.94 -0.16 16.79
CA LYS A 376 -5.28 -0.64 16.49
C LYS A 376 -5.46 -0.93 15.00
N PRO A 377 -6.40 -1.84 14.65
CA PRO A 377 -6.85 -1.97 13.27
C PRO A 377 -7.40 -0.65 12.73
N GLY A 378 -7.33 -0.47 11.41
CA GLY A 378 -7.96 0.64 10.72
C GLY A 378 -9.48 0.68 10.93
N VAL A 379 -10.07 1.86 10.75
CA VAL A 379 -11.53 2.03 10.82
C VAL A 379 -12.19 1.11 9.80
N GLY A 380 -13.15 0.28 10.24
CA GLY A 380 -13.84 -0.68 9.37
C GLY A 380 -12.97 -1.84 8.86
N GLN A 381 -11.75 -2.01 9.36
CA GLN A 381 -10.85 -3.07 8.90
C GLN A 381 -11.37 -4.46 9.29
N THR A 382 -11.45 -5.34 8.29
CA THR A 382 -11.71 -6.77 8.47
C THR A 382 -10.65 -7.59 7.75
N VAL A 383 -10.29 -8.73 8.34
CA VAL A 383 -9.35 -9.71 7.78
C VAL A 383 -10.06 -10.89 7.12
N THR A 384 -11.39 -10.84 7.02
CA THR A 384 -12.20 -11.87 6.35
C THR A 384 -13.06 -11.21 5.27
N PRO A 385 -12.48 -10.89 4.10
CA PRO A 385 -13.25 -10.27 3.03
C PRO A 385 -14.33 -11.24 2.52
N ARG A 386 -15.44 -10.69 2.06
CA ARG A 386 -16.47 -11.44 1.34
C ARG A 386 -15.89 -11.89 0.00
N THR A 387 -16.15 -13.14 -0.33
CA THR A 387 -15.67 -13.77 -1.57
C THR A 387 -16.80 -13.96 -2.56
N TRP A 388 -16.45 -14.15 -3.84
CA TRP A 388 -17.42 -14.41 -4.91
C TRP A 388 -18.52 -13.35 -5.04
N LEU A 389 -18.18 -12.08 -4.72
CA LEU A 389 -19.12 -10.97 -4.83
C LEU A 389 -19.51 -10.69 -6.28
N SER A 390 -20.78 -10.35 -6.46
CA SER A 390 -21.29 -9.72 -7.67
C SER A 390 -21.55 -8.24 -7.44
N PHE A 391 -21.12 -7.39 -8.38
CA PHE A 391 -21.44 -5.96 -8.40
C PHE A 391 -22.52 -5.65 -9.45
N GLY A 392 -23.35 -6.66 -9.74
CA GLY A 392 -24.31 -6.70 -10.83
C GLY A 392 -23.77 -7.42 -12.09
N PRO A 393 -24.66 -8.00 -12.93
CA PRO A 393 -26.11 -8.06 -12.76
C PRO A 393 -26.60 -9.26 -11.90
N SER A 394 -25.72 -10.18 -11.49
CA SER A 394 -26.14 -11.36 -10.73
C SER A 394 -26.73 -10.97 -9.37
N PRO A 395 -27.92 -11.50 -8.98
CA PRO A 395 -28.45 -11.31 -7.64
C PRO A 395 -27.74 -12.18 -6.59
N VAL A 396 -27.04 -13.25 -7.02
CA VAL A 396 -26.28 -14.13 -6.12
C VAL A 396 -25.02 -13.43 -5.67
N ASN A 397 -24.78 -13.39 -4.35
CA ASN A 397 -23.67 -12.68 -3.71
C ASN A 397 -23.58 -11.19 -4.11
N ARG A 398 -24.71 -10.56 -4.41
CA ARG A 398 -24.74 -9.13 -4.75
C ARG A 398 -24.18 -8.31 -3.59
N PHE A 399 -23.33 -7.35 -3.92
CA PHE A 399 -22.78 -6.36 -3.01
C PHE A 399 -23.28 -4.98 -3.41
N GLU A 400 -23.74 -4.22 -2.42
CA GLU A 400 -24.02 -2.80 -2.51
C GLU A 400 -23.41 -2.13 -1.27
N VAL A 401 -22.74 -1.00 -1.47
CA VAL A 401 -22.18 -0.25 -0.34
C VAL A 401 -23.32 0.22 0.57
N GLY A 402 -23.16 0.05 1.88
CA GLY A 402 -24.20 0.38 2.87
C GLY A 402 -25.33 -0.65 3.02
N SER A 403 -25.25 -1.79 2.34
CA SER A 403 -26.21 -2.91 2.46
C SER A 403 -25.95 -3.85 3.63
#